data_AF-A0A2E6VC41-F1
#
_entry.id   AF-A0A2E6VC41-F1
#
_cell.length_a   1.000
_cell.length_b   1.000
_cell.length_c   1.000
_cell.angle_alpha   90.00
_cell.angle_beta   90.00
_cell.angle_gamma   90.00
#
_symmetry.space_group_name_H-M   'P 1'
#
loop_
_entity.id
_entity.type
_entity.pdbx_description
1 polymer ?
#
loop_
_entity_poly.entity_id
_entity_poly.type
_entity_poly.pdbx_seq_one_letter_code
_entity_poly.pdbx_strand_id
1 'polypeptide(L)'
;MNKQFFFFLAFLLCLNLSFAQYGWTDAEVYLKNGKTLVGEAKIPMMSAALNLKKEQLKYRKDKKGKKSKYKPQEIDSIVFTIHYTERVNKKKVEKTRVETYIPVFLNKKKTKQGFVEVLVEGKLRLVGRTVMVQSGGMWVPGPGVNAAPVYQPGFMGSHNQVMFLREGEEPVVFNQANILKSFRKRAMEYFEDCPSLRSKLDNKEFKMKDLQEIVKYYNSNCL
;
A
#
# COMPACT_ATOMS: atom_id res chain seq x y z
N MET A 1 10.58 -42.86 -24.14
CA MET A 1 10.48 -41.93 -22.99
C MET A 1 10.16 -40.54 -23.55
N ASN A 2 8.88 -40.15 -23.54
CA ASN A 2 8.38 -39.06 -24.39
C ASN A 2 8.83 -37.69 -23.90
N LYS A 3 9.64 -36.99 -24.71
CA LYS A 3 10.08 -35.60 -24.50
C LYS A 3 8.91 -34.63 -24.26
N GLN A 4 7.70 -34.98 -24.70
CA GLN A 4 6.48 -34.21 -24.43
C GLN A 4 6.05 -34.22 -22.95
N PHE A 5 6.35 -35.28 -22.20
CA PHE A 5 6.03 -35.35 -20.76
C PHE A 5 6.92 -34.41 -19.94
N PHE A 6 8.16 -34.20 -20.38
CA PHE A 6 9.11 -33.28 -19.73
C PHE A 6 8.71 -31.82 -19.93
N PHE A 7 8.13 -31.48 -21.09
CA PHE A 7 7.62 -30.14 -21.38
C PHE A 7 6.38 -29.79 -20.56
N PHE A 8 5.50 -30.76 -20.32
CA PHE A 8 4.32 -30.58 -19.48
C PHE A 8 4.67 -30.39 -18.00
N LEU A 9 5.68 -31.10 -17.51
CA LEU A 9 6.16 -30.97 -16.13
C LEU A 9 6.91 -29.65 -15.89
N ALA A 10 7.63 -29.14 -16.89
CA ALA A 10 8.31 -27.84 -16.83
C ALA A 10 7.32 -26.65 -16.83
N PHE A 11 6.18 -26.77 -17.53
CA PHE A 11 5.15 -25.72 -17.54
C PHE A 11 4.41 -25.58 -16.20
N LEU A 12 4.28 -26.67 -15.44
CA LEU A 12 3.66 -26.69 -14.11
C LEU A 12 4.53 -26.08 -12.99
N LEU A 13 5.86 -26.02 -13.18
CA LEU A 13 6.78 -25.46 -12.18
C LEU A 13 6.92 -23.94 -12.23
N CYS A 14 6.49 -23.28 -13.31
CA CYS A 14 6.62 -21.83 -13.49
C CYS A 14 5.48 -20.99 -12.89
N LEU A 15 4.46 -21.60 -12.29
CA LEU A 15 3.29 -20.89 -11.75
C LEU A 15 3.38 -20.51 -10.27
N ASN A 16 4.50 -20.80 -9.59
CA ASN A 16 4.71 -20.40 -8.20
C ASN A 16 5.48 -19.08 -8.05
N LEU A 17 5.19 -18.09 -8.90
CA LEU A 17 5.51 -16.70 -8.58
C LEU A 17 4.52 -16.21 -7.52
N SER A 18 4.81 -16.57 -6.29
CA SER A 18 4.09 -16.10 -5.10
C SER A 18 4.37 -14.60 -4.96
N PHE A 19 3.44 -13.77 -5.45
CA PHE A 19 3.41 -12.33 -5.19
C PHE A 19 3.25 -12.12 -3.67
N ALA A 20 4.37 -11.91 -2.98
CA ALA A 20 4.50 -11.94 -1.51
C ALA A 20 3.83 -10.78 -0.75
N GLN A 21 2.96 -9.98 -1.38
CA GLN A 21 2.36 -8.79 -0.76
C GLN A 21 0.89 -8.98 -0.30
N TYR A 22 0.34 -10.20 -0.43
CA TYR A 22 -1.07 -10.50 -0.13
C TYR A 22 -1.26 -11.81 0.67
N GLY A 23 -0.18 -12.28 1.29
CA GLY A 23 -0.12 -13.49 2.10
C GLY A 23 -0.73 -13.32 3.48
N TRP A 24 -0.76 -14.42 4.23
CA TRP A 24 -0.91 -14.35 5.68
C TRP A 24 0.41 -13.83 6.26
N THR A 25 0.34 -12.76 7.04
CA THR A 25 1.49 -12.08 7.62
C THR A 25 1.30 -11.95 9.11
N ASP A 26 2.37 -12.08 9.89
CA ASP A 26 2.33 -11.89 11.33
C ASP A 26 1.80 -10.49 11.65
N ALA A 27 0.84 -10.43 12.57
CA ALA A 27 0.09 -9.23 12.84
C ALA A 27 -0.44 -9.16 14.27
N GLU A 28 -0.44 -7.95 14.79
CA GLU A 28 -1.24 -7.55 15.95
C GLU A 28 -2.43 -6.72 15.46
N VAL A 29 -3.64 -7.15 15.82
CA VAL A 29 -4.88 -6.48 15.45
C VAL A 29 -5.49 -5.88 16.70
N TYR A 30 -5.51 -4.56 16.75
CA TYR A 30 -6.12 -3.80 17.83
C TYR A 30 -7.58 -3.53 17.45
N LEU A 31 -8.52 -4.06 18.22
CA LEU A 31 -9.95 -3.84 18.01
C LEU A 31 -10.43 -2.63 18.81
N LYS A 32 -11.45 -1.92 18.30
CA LYS A 32 -11.99 -0.73 18.98
C LYS A 32 -12.63 -1.00 20.34
N ASN A 33 -12.94 -2.26 20.64
CA ASN A 33 -13.43 -2.68 21.95
C ASN A 33 -12.30 -2.92 22.97
N GLY A 34 -11.05 -2.59 22.64
CA GLY A 34 -9.87 -2.76 23.49
C GLY A 34 -9.23 -4.15 23.43
N LYS A 35 -9.78 -5.08 22.65
CA LYS A 35 -9.20 -6.42 22.50
C LYS A 35 -8.05 -6.42 21.47
N THR A 36 -6.94 -7.05 21.82
CA THR A 36 -5.83 -7.32 20.89
C THR A 36 -5.83 -8.77 20.43
N LEU A 37 -5.62 -8.99 19.14
CA LEU A 37 -5.44 -10.32 18.53
C LEU A 37 -4.02 -10.45 18.00
N VAL A 38 -3.31 -11.50 18.41
CA VAL A 38 -1.94 -11.79 17.97
C VAL A 38 -1.94 -13.08 17.17
N GLY A 39 -1.47 -13.03 15.93
CA GLY A 39 -1.45 -14.18 15.02
C GLY A 39 -1.08 -13.75 13.61
N GLU A 40 -1.70 -14.37 12.60
CA GLU A 40 -1.52 -13.96 11.20
C GLU A 40 -2.79 -13.28 10.68
N ALA A 41 -2.61 -12.19 9.94
CA ALA A 41 -3.69 -11.49 9.28
C ALA A 41 -3.41 -11.27 7.78
N LYS A 42 -4.46 -10.95 7.03
CA LYS A 42 -4.32 -10.50 5.64
C LYS A 42 -5.47 -9.59 5.23
N ILE A 43 -5.13 -8.55 4.46
CA ILE A 43 -6.06 -7.63 3.83
C ILE A 43 -6.19 -8.03 2.36
N PRO A 44 -7.34 -8.58 1.92
CA PRO A 44 -7.55 -8.92 0.52
C PRO A 44 -7.56 -7.64 -0.34
N MET A 45 -6.83 -7.66 -1.46
CA MET A 45 -6.86 -6.55 -2.42
C MET A 45 -8.28 -6.32 -2.95
N MET A 46 -8.69 -5.05 -3.01
CA MET A 46 -9.97 -4.61 -3.55
C MET A 46 -9.83 -4.11 -4.99
N SER A 47 -10.84 -4.38 -5.81
CA SER A 47 -10.96 -3.76 -7.14
C SER A 47 -11.40 -2.31 -7.02
N ALA A 48 -10.77 -1.43 -7.80
CA ALA A 48 -11.19 -0.05 -7.93
C ALA A 48 -12.53 0.07 -8.70
N ALA A 49 -12.76 -0.83 -9.67
CA ALA A 49 -13.90 -0.78 -10.60
C ALA A 49 -15.08 -1.66 -10.17
N LEU A 50 -14.83 -2.84 -9.59
CA LEU A 50 -15.87 -3.79 -9.20
C LEU A 50 -16.12 -3.74 -7.69
N ASN A 51 -17.20 -3.07 -7.29
CA ASN A 51 -17.65 -2.91 -5.89
C ASN A 51 -18.32 -4.18 -5.32
N LEU A 52 -17.84 -5.39 -5.67
CA LEU A 52 -18.56 -6.62 -5.34
C LEU A 52 -18.38 -7.10 -3.88
N LYS A 53 -17.35 -6.63 -3.15
CA LYS A 53 -17.12 -7.04 -1.75
C LYS A 53 -16.69 -5.86 -0.87
N LYS A 54 -17.26 -5.78 0.34
CA LYS A 54 -16.77 -4.91 1.41
C LYS A 54 -15.41 -5.44 1.87
N GLU A 55 -14.43 -4.54 1.99
CA GLU A 55 -13.10 -4.88 2.49
C GLU A 55 -13.22 -5.44 3.91
N GLN A 56 -12.49 -6.52 4.21
CA GLN A 56 -12.49 -7.18 5.51
C GLN A 56 -11.09 -7.75 5.79
N LEU A 57 -10.59 -7.54 7.00
CA LEU A 57 -9.42 -8.23 7.50
C LEU A 57 -9.76 -9.70 7.73
N LYS A 58 -8.91 -10.61 7.25
CA LYS A 58 -8.98 -12.03 7.63
C LYS A 58 -7.89 -12.27 8.67
N TYR A 59 -8.24 -12.96 9.76
CA TYR A 59 -7.33 -13.27 10.87
C TYR A 59 -7.35 -14.76 11.19
N ARG A 60 -6.23 -15.30 11.66
CA ARG A 60 -6.10 -16.62 12.30
C ARG A 60 -5.05 -16.56 13.39
N LYS A 61 -5.25 -17.28 14.50
CA LYS A 61 -4.28 -17.34 15.61
C LYS A 61 -2.97 -18.03 15.19
N ASP A 62 -3.09 -19.04 14.35
CA ASP A 62 -1.99 -19.85 13.84
C ASP A 62 -2.30 -20.35 12.43
N LYS A 63 -1.30 -20.90 11.73
CA LYS A 63 -1.41 -21.31 10.32
C LYS A 63 -2.56 -22.29 10.03
N LYS A 64 -2.91 -23.15 11.00
CA LYS A 64 -3.99 -24.15 10.89
C LYS A 64 -5.28 -23.73 11.61
N GLY A 65 -5.23 -22.62 12.35
CA GLY A 65 -6.34 -22.11 13.14
C GLY A 65 -7.54 -21.66 12.32
N LYS A 66 -8.70 -21.61 12.99
CA LYS A 66 -9.95 -21.12 12.39
C LYS A 66 -9.79 -19.66 11.98
N LYS A 67 -10.27 -19.35 10.78
CA LYS A 67 -10.24 -18.00 10.22
C LYS A 67 -11.43 -17.19 10.74
N SER A 68 -11.19 -16.01 11.28
CA SER A 68 -12.22 -15.00 11.51
C SER A 68 -12.07 -13.84 10.52
N LYS A 69 -13.11 -13.02 10.42
CA LYS A 69 -13.15 -11.84 9.56
C LYS A 69 -13.60 -10.64 10.38
N TYR A 70 -12.95 -9.51 10.17
CA TYR A 70 -13.28 -8.25 10.84
C TYR A 70 -13.46 -7.17 9.80
N LYS A 71 -14.50 -6.36 9.95
CA LYS A 71 -14.74 -5.18 9.11
C LYS A 71 -13.87 -4.01 9.59
N PRO A 72 -13.54 -3.05 8.72
CA PRO A 72 -12.80 -1.84 9.10
C PRO A 72 -13.38 -1.09 10.31
N GLN A 73 -14.71 -1.13 10.48
CA GLN A 73 -15.41 -0.46 11.59
C GLN A 73 -15.04 -1.03 12.96
N GLU A 74 -14.66 -2.31 13.02
CA GLU A 74 -14.38 -3.07 14.25
C GLU A 74 -12.92 -2.94 14.70
N ILE A 75 -12.06 -2.50 13.79
CA ILE A 75 -10.61 -2.42 13.96
C ILE A 75 -10.22 -0.99 14.29
N ASP A 76 -9.31 -0.83 15.24
CA ASP A 76 -8.62 0.43 15.51
C ASP A 76 -7.38 0.55 14.61
N SER A 77 -6.47 -0.41 14.73
CA SER A 77 -5.24 -0.47 13.94
C SER A 77 -4.77 -1.92 13.74
N ILE A 78 -3.90 -2.11 12.75
CA ILE A 78 -3.26 -3.38 12.46
C ILE A 78 -1.76 -3.12 12.32
N VAL A 79 -0.94 -3.87 13.02
CA VAL A 79 0.51 -3.78 12.93
C VAL A 79 1.00 -5.07 12.29
N PHE A 80 1.49 -5.01 11.05
CA PHE A 80 2.09 -6.14 10.35
C PHE A 80 3.59 -6.18 10.59
N THR A 81 4.10 -7.36 10.92
CA THR A 81 5.53 -7.64 10.99
C THR A 81 5.93 -8.44 9.75
N ILE A 82 6.74 -7.84 8.88
CA ILE A 82 7.15 -8.43 7.61
C ILE A 82 8.62 -8.80 7.68
N HIS A 83 8.87 -10.10 7.62
CA HIS A 83 10.21 -10.67 7.51
C HIS A 83 10.59 -10.81 6.03
N TYR A 84 11.74 -10.27 5.64
CA TYR A 84 12.25 -10.36 4.28
C TYR A 84 13.76 -10.54 4.27
N THR A 85 14.28 -11.10 3.18
CA THR A 85 15.72 -11.27 3.00
C THR A 85 16.22 -10.29 1.96
N GLU A 86 17.24 -9.52 2.31
CA GLU A 86 17.92 -8.60 1.40
C GLU A 86 19.34 -9.09 1.11
N ARG A 87 19.83 -8.85 -0.11
CA ARG A 87 21.22 -9.13 -0.46
C ARG A 87 22.07 -7.89 -0.22
N VAL A 88 22.90 -7.92 0.81
CA VAL A 88 23.88 -6.87 1.11
C VAL A 88 25.26 -7.46 0.87
N ASN A 89 26.05 -6.88 -0.04
CA ASN A 89 27.39 -7.36 -0.38
C ASN A 89 27.42 -8.86 -0.74
N LYS A 90 26.48 -9.31 -1.58
CA LYS A 90 26.27 -10.72 -1.99
C LYS A 90 25.88 -11.69 -0.86
N LYS A 91 25.79 -11.25 0.40
CA LYS A 91 25.30 -12.05 1.53
C LYS A 91 23.80 -11.83 1.72
N LYS A 92 23.07 -12.90 2.07
CA LYS A 92 21.67 -12.81 2.48
C LYS A 92 21.62 -12.31 3.92
N VAL A 93 20.86 -11.24 4.15
CA VAL A 93 20.61 -10.65 5.46
C VAL A 93 19.11 -10.68 5.69
N GLU A 94 18.69 -11.28 6.79
CA GLU A 94 17.29 -11.22 7.23
C GLU A 94 17.02 -9.86 7.85
N LYS A 95 15.91 -9.25 7.43
CA LYS A 95 15.43 -7.97 7.91
C LYS A 95 13.96 -8.09 8.24
N THR A 96 13.54 -7.23 9.16
CA THR A 96 12.15 -7.10 9.54
C THR A 96 11.75 -5.64 9.35
N ARG A 97 10.57 -5.43 8.78
CA ARG A 97 9.92 -4.12 8.76
C ARG A 97 8.54 -4.22 9.38
N VAL A 98 8.10 -3.13 9.97
CA VAL A 98 6.77 -3.00 10.56
C VAL A 98 5.95 -2.05 9.70
N GLU A 99 4.72 -2.44 9.39
CA GLU A 99 3.76 -1.61 8.67
C GLU A 99 2.49 -1.46 9.48
N THR A 100 2.08 -0.22 9.74
CA THR A 100 0.83 0.07 10.47
C THR A 100 -0.27 0.40 9.49
N TYR A 101 -1.42 -0.25 9.62
CA TYR A 101 -2.61 0.00 8.85
C TYR A 101 -3.74 0.51 9.73
N ILE A 102 -4.50 1.47 9.22
CA ILE A 102 -5.66 2.05 9.90
C ILE A 102 -6.89 2.04 8.97
N PRO A 103 -8.11 1.96 9.53
CA PRO A 103 -9.32 2.13 8.75
C PRO A 103 -9.59 3.61 8.48
N VAL A 104 -9.95 3.94 7.24
CA VAL A 104 -10.35 5.29 6.82
C VAL A 104 -11.60 5.24 5.95
N PHE A 105 -12.34 6.35 5.91
CA PHE A 105 -13.37 6.54 4.89
C PHE A 105 -12.73 6.86 3.55
N LEU A 106 -13.16 6.18 2.49
CA LEU A 106 -12.57 6.27 1.15
C LEU A 106 -13.40 7.14 0.20
N ASN A 107 -14.49 7.72 0.70
CA ASN A 107 -15.39 8.55 -0.08
C ASN A 107 -16.04 9.63 0.78
N LYS A 108 -16.36 10.76 0.14
CA LYS A 108 -17.01 11.93 0.75
C LYS A 108 -18.27 11.62 1.54
N LYS A 109 -19.07 10.66 1.04
CA LYS A 109 -20.33 10.25 1.68
C LYS A 109 -20.12 9.43 2.95
N LYS A 110 -18.88 9.10 3.33
CA LYS A 110 -18.53 8.27 4.50
C LYS A 110 -19.26 6.93 4.53
N THR A 111 -19.58 6.36 3.37
CA THR A 111 -20.28 5.08 3.26
C THR A 111 -19.36 3.89 3.01
N LYS A 112 -18.10 4.14 2.60
CA LYS A 112 -17.12 3.11 2.29
C LYS A 112 -15.88 3.30 3.15
N GLN A 113 -15.61 2.35 4.02
CA GLN A 113 -14.34 2.27 4.75
C GLN A 113 -13.42 1.22 4.13
N GLY A 114 -12.12 1.42 4.32
CA GLY A 114 -11.09 0.44 3.99
C GLY A 114 -9.80 0.72 4.74
N PHE A 115 -8.79 -0.10 4.49
CA PHE A 115 -7.50 0.02 5.18
C PHE A 115 -6.49 0.79 4.33
N VAL A 116 -5.67 1.59 4.99
CA VAL A 116 -4.51 2.27 4.42
C VAL A 116 -3.30 2.06 5.31
N GLU A 117 -2.13 1.86 4.70
CA GLU A 117 -0.83 1.86 5.37
C GLU A 117 -0.48 3.30 5.75
N VAL A 118 0.05 3.50 6.96
CA VAL A 118 0.64 4.76 7.38
C VAL A 118 2.10 4.79 6.96
N LEU A 119 2.44 5.63 5.99
CA LEU A 119 3.79 5.78 5.43
C LEU A 119 4.60 6.85 6.17
N VAL A 120 3.94 7.90 6.66
CA VAL A 120 4.52 8.95 7.49
C VAL A 120 3.51 9.36 8.55
N GLU A 121 3.93 9.37 9.81
CA GLU A 121 3.12 9.86 10.91
C GLU A 121 3.26 11.37 11.16
N GLY A 122 2.22 11.96 11.75
CA GLY A 122 2.16 13.37 12.14
C GLY A 122 0.76 13.98 12.00
N LYS A 123 0.63 15.29 12.26
CA LYS A 123 -0.63 16.03 12.07
C LYS A 123 -1.16 15.91 10.64
N LEU A 124 -0.25 15.95 9.64
CA LEU A 124 -0.50 15.48 8.29
C LEU A 124 0.13 14.09 8.11
N ARG A 125 -0.69 13.07 7.91
CA ARG A 125 -0.21 11.72 7.59
C ARG A 125 -0.09 11.53 6.09
N LEU A 126 0.97 10.83 5.68
CA LEU A 126 1.02 10.23 4.35
C LEU A 126 0.54 8.79 4.48
N VAL A 127 -0.49 8.43 3.74
CA VAL A 127 -1.05 7.07 3.77
C VAL A 127 -1.14 6.48 2.37
N GLY A 128 -1.07 5.16 2.26
CA GLY A 128 -1.09 4.47 0.99
C GLY A 128 -1.96 3.22 0.98
N ARG A 129 -2.45 2.85 -0.20
CA ARG A 129 -3.07 1.55 -0.42
C ARG A 129 -2.90 1.06 -1.85
N THR A 130 -2.96 -0.26 -2.02
CA THR A 130 -2.95 -0.89 -3.34
C THR A 130 -4.34 -1.39 -3.71
N VAL A 131 -4.87 -0.92 -4.84
CA VAL A 131 -6.14 -1.37 -5.42
C VAL A 131 -5.92 -2.02 -6.78
N MET A 132 -6.72 -3.02 -7.15
CA MET A 132 -6.67 -3.59 -8.50
C MET A 132 -7.29 -2.59 -9.49
N VAL A 133 -6.48 -2.11 -10.43
CA VAL A 133 -6.94 -1.31 -11.57
C VAL A 133 -7.29 -2.24 -12.73
N GLN A 134 -8.53 -2.17 -13.22
CA GLN A 134 -8.87 -2.73 -14.53
C GLN A 134 -8.26 -1.81 -15.57
N SER A 135 -7.05 -2.10 -16.06
CA SER A 135 -6.64 -1.52 -17.33
C SER A 135 -7.48 -2.19 -18.42
N GLY A 136 -8.34 -1.42 -19.09
CA GLY A 136 -9.04 -1.84 -20.31
C GLY A 136 -8.09 -1.96 -21.50
N GLY A 137 -7.04 -2.76 -21.35
CA GLY A 137 -6.03 -3.04 -22.37
C GLY A 137 -5.94 -4.53 -22.59
N MET A 138 -6.14 -4.94 -23.85
CA MET A 138 -6.10 -6.31 -24.34
C MET A 138 -4.87 -7.07 -23.82
N TRP A 139 -5.09 -8.31 -23.40
CA TRP A 139 -4.05 -9.29 -23.09
C TRP A 139 -3.23 -9.56 -24.37
N VAL A 140 -1.99 -9.09 -24.44
CA VAL A 140 -1.03 -9.50 -25.48
C VAL A 140 0.18 -10.12 -24.78
N PRO A 141 0.46 -11.42 -25.00
CA PRO A 141 1.61 -12.08 -24.42
C PRO A 141 2.83 -11.72 -25.27
N GLY A 142 3.57 -10.67 -24.89
CA GLY A 142 4.79 -10.23 -25.55
C GLY A 142 5.93 -10.04 -24.53
N PRO A 143 7.17 -10.49 -24.83
CA PRO A 143 8.31 -10.27 -23.97
C PRO A 143 8.77 -8.82 -24.12
N GLY A 144 8.51 -8.03 -23.09
CA GLY A 144 8.77 -6.59 -23.08
C GLY A 144 7.49 -5.81 -23.32
N VAL A 145 7.26 -4.82 -22.47
CA VAL A 145 6.11 -3.90 -22.50
C VAL A 145 4.77 -4.51 -22.05
N ASN A 146 4.69 -4.97 -20.80
CA ASN A 146 3.51 -4.92 -19.93
C ASN A 146 3.83 -5.59 -18.60
N ALA A 147 4.61 -4.88 -17.78
CA ALA A 147 4.70 -5.22 -16.37
C ALA A 147 3.34 -4.88 -15.74
N ALA A 148 2.58 -5.90 -15.30
CA ALA A 148 1.73 -5.74 -14.12
C ALA A 148 2.56 -4.95 -13.10
N PRO A 149 2.06 -3.88 -12.45
CA PRO A 149 2.91 -2.99 -11.65
C PRO A 149 3.77 -3.84 -10.73
N VAL A 150 5.02 -4.03 -11.13
CA VAL A 150 5.97 -4.83 -10.39
C VAL A 150 6.24 -3.95 -9.20
N TYR A 151 5.98 -4.50 -8.02
CA TYR A 151 6.43 -3.95 -6.76
C TYR A 151 7.86 -3.42 -6.95
N GLN A 152 8.00 -2.10 -7.00
CA GLN A 152 9.27 -1.42 -7.19
C GLN A 152 9.51 -0.61 -5.93
N PRO A 153 10.29 -1.14 -4.97
CA PRO A 153 10.66 -0.40 -3.76
C PRO A 153 11.26 0.95 -4.15
N GLY A 154 10.72 2.04 -3.59
CA GLY A 154 11.29 3.39 -3.75
C GLY A 154 10.65 4.31 -4.78
N PHE A 155 9.61 3.89 -5.51
CA PHE A 155 8.83 4.79 -6.39
C PHE A 155 7.42 4.95 -5.83
N MET A 156 7.17 6.03 -5.06
CA MET A 156 5.87 6.26 -4.40
C MET A 156 5.36 5.03 -3.62
N GLY A 157 6.21 4.53 -2.70
CA GLY A 157 5.90 3.56 -1.64
C GLY A 157 4.78 2.56 -1.92
N SER A 158 5.13 1.36 -2.38
CA SER A 158 4.32 0.12 -2.30
C SER A 158 2.91 0.11 -2.92
N HIS A 159 2.36 1.26 -3.30
CA HIS A 159 0.93 1.53 -3.40
C HIS A 159 0.61 2.37 -4.62
N ASN A 160 -0.46 2.02 -5.31
CA ASN A 160 -0.92 2.79 -6.47
C ASN A 160 -1.89 3.91 -6.11
N GLN A 161 -2.36 3.99 -4.86
CA GLN A 161 -3.06 5.15 -4.31
C GLN A 161 -2.29 5.67 -3.10
N VAL A 162 -1.79 6.90 -3.21
CA VAL A 162 -1.13 7.62 -2.11
C VAL A 162 -1.95 8.85 -1.80
N MET A 163 -2.24 9.03 -0.51
CA MET A 163 -3.18 10.02 0.00
C MET A 163 -2.56 10.85 1.12
N PHE A 164 -3.00 12.09 1.23
CA PHE A 164 -2.77 12.93 2.39
C PHE A 164 -3.95 12.82 3.34
N LEU A 165 -3.70 12.62 4.63
CA LEU A 165 -4.73 12.43 5.65
C LEU A 165 -4.45 13.36 6.84
N ARG A 166 -5.28 14.40 6.98
CA ARG A 166 -5.30 15.24 8.19
C ARG A 166 -6.18 14.62 9.25
N GLU A 167 -5.94 14.98 10.50
CA GLU A 167 -6.78 14.55 11.62
C GLU A 167 -8.22 15.04 11.44
N GLY A 168 -9.20 14.16 11.63
CA GLY A 168 -10.64 14.47 11.45
C GLY A 168 -11.12 14.59 10.00
N GLU A 169 -10.22 14.63 9.02
CA GLU A 169 -10.53 14.77 7.59
C GLU A 169 -10.55 13.44 6.83
N GLU A 170 -11.11 13.47 5.62
CA GLU A 170 -11.02 12.35 4.69
C GLU A 170 -9.66 12.34 3.94
N PRO A 171 -9.12 11.17 3.57
CA PRO A 171 -7.90 11.08 2.81
C PRO A 171 -8.07 11.67 1.39
N VAL A 172 -7.19 12.58 1.02
CA VAL A 172 -7.14 13.20 -0.32
C VAL A 172 -6.15 12.43 -1.19
N VAL A 173 -6.64 11.75 -2.23
CA VAL A 173 -5.79 11.04 -3.20
C VAL A 173 -4.91 12.06 -3.92
N PHE A 174 -3.60 11.94 -3.73
CA PHE A 174 -2.65 12.89 -4.31
C PHE A 174 -2.18 12.44 -5.69
N ASN A 175 -1.79 11.17 -5.84
CA ASN A 175 -1.08 10.67 -7.01
C ASN A 175 -1.95 10.48 -8.27
N GLN A 176 -3.27 10.38 -8.11
CA GLN A 176 -4.25 10.23 -9.19
C GLN A 176 -5.17 11.45 -9.36
N ALA A 177 -4.99 12.52 -8.57
CA ALA A 177 -5.93 13.64 -8.48
C ALA A 177 -6.16 14.39 -9.80
N ASN A 178 -5.08 14.57 -10.58
CA ASN A 178 -5.14 15.22 -11.89
C ASN A 178 -3.93 14.78 -12.73
N ILE A 179 -4.17 13.88 -13.69
CA ILE A 179 -3.13 13.30 -14.56
C ILE A 179 -2.47 14.38 -15.43
N LEU A 180 -3.17 15.47 -15.72
CA LEU A 180 -2.67 16.58 -16.54
C LEU A 180 -1.73 17.51 -15.76
N LYS A 181 -1.78 17.51 -14.42
CA LYS A 181 -0.88 18.34 -13.59
C LYS A 181 0.37 17.56 -13.19
N SER A 182 1.52 18.17 -13.44
CA SER A 182 2.80 17.66 -12.93
C SER A 182 2.78 17.52 -11.41
N PHE A 183 3.58 16.60 -10.88
CA PHE A 183 3.75 16.40 -9.44
C PHE A 183 4.02 17.73 -8.72
N ARG A 184 4.97 18.53 -9.25
CA ARG A 184 5.37 19.81 -8.64
C ARG A 184 4.18 20.75 -8.54
N LYS A 185 3.40 20.91 -9.61
CA LYS A 185 2.23 21.81 -9.60
C LYS A 185 1.20 21.36 -8.55
N ARG A 186 0.90 20.06 -8.49
CA ARG A 186 -0.02 19.50 -7.47
C ARG A 186 0.51 19.71 -6.04
N ALA A 187 1.80 19.47 -5.81
CA ALA A 187 2.42 19.67 -4.50
C ALA A 187 2.41 21.15 -4.07
N MET A 188 2.76 22.06 -4.99
CA MET A 188 2.75 23.51 -4.73
C MET A 188 1.36 24.06 -4.40
N GLU A 189 0.32 23.52 -5.06
CA GLU A 189 -1.07 23.86 -4.77
C GLU A 189 -1.52 23.29 -3.41
N TYR A 190 -1.15 22.04 -3.09
CA TYR A 190 -1.56 21.43 -1.82
C TYR A 190 -0.90 22.06 -0.59
N PHE A 191 0.38 22.43 -0.72
CA PHE A 191 1.17 23.07 0.34
C PHE A 191 1.26 24.59 0.16
N GLU A 192 0.17 25.21 -0.31
CA GLU A 192 0.14 26.65 -0.58
C GLU A 192 0.44 27.50 0.67
N ASP A 193 0.09 26.97 1.83
CA ASP A 193 0.24 27.51 3.17
C ASP A 193 1.66 27.41 3.75
N CYS A 194 2.59 26.74 3.06
CA CYS A 194 3.99 26.67 3.48
C CYS A 194 4.98 27.22 2.43
N PRO A 195 5.26 28.54 2.44
CA PRO A 195 6.17 29.18 1.49
C PRO A 195 7.57 28.54 1.44
N SER A 196 8.10 28.10 2.60
CA SER A 196 9.43 27.48 2.68
C SER A 196 9.49 26.15 1.92
N LEU A 197 8.48 25.30 2.08
CA LEU A 197 8.36 24.04 1.33
C LEU A 197 8.14 24.28 -0.16
N ARG A 198 7.33 25.29 -0.51
CA ARG A 198 7.11 25.68 -1.91
C ARG A 198 8.39 26.09 -2.61
N SER A 199 9.22 26.89 -1.96
CA SER A 199 10.52 27.27 -2.51
C SER A 199 11.39 26.04 -2.82
N LYS A 200 11.45 25.05 -1.92
CA LYS A 200 12.18 23.79 -2.14
C LYS A 200 11.63 22.97 -3.31
N LEU A 201 10.31 22.93 -3.47
CA LEU A 201 9.64 22.26 -4.58
C LEU A 201 9.93 22.95 -5.93
N ASP A 202 9.93 24.29 -5.93
CA ASP A 202 10.22 25.11 -7.11
C ASP A 202 11.67 24.93 -7.57
N ASN A 203 12.61 25.00 -6.62
CA ASN A 203 14.04 24.75 -6.82
C ASN A 203 14.40 23.29 -7.16
N LYS A 204 13.40 22.38 -7.20
CA LYS A 204 13.56 20.95 -7.49
C LYS A 204 14.44 20.20 -6.47
N GLU A 205 14.60 20.75 -5.27
CA GLU A 205 15.24 20.07 -4.13
C GLU A 205 14.42 18.85 -3.73
N PHE A 206 13.09 18.98 -3.76
CA PHE A 206 12.16 17.89 -3.54
C PHE A 206 11.55 17.38 -4.86
N LYS A 207 11.61 16.06 -5.06
CA LYS A 207 11.04 15.35 -6.21
C LYS A 207 9.94 14.40 -5.75
N MET A 208 9.26 13.79 -6.72
CA MET A 208 8.15 12.86 -6.46
C MET A 208 8.53 11.67 -5.56
N LYS A 209 9.77 11.18 -5.69
CA LYS A 209 10.31 10.10 -4.85
C LYS A 209 10.49 10.52 -3.39
N ASP A 210 10.59 11.81 -3.12
CA ASP A 210 10.86 12.39 -1.80
C ASP A 210 9.55 12.72 -1.06
N LEU A 211 8.40 12.18 -1.50
CA LEU A 211 7.08 12.50 -0.94
C LEU A 211 6.97 12.26 0.57
N GLN A 212 7.64 11.22 1.09
CA GLN A 212 7.70 11.00 2.54
C GLN A 212 8.45 12.13 3.25
N GLU A 213 9.60 12.55 2.70
CA GLU A 213 10.41 13.65 3.25
C GLU A 213 9.71 15.00 3.15
N ILE A 214 8.95 15.23 2.07
CA ILE A 214 8.10 16.42 1.91
C ILE A 214 7.08 16.51 3.05
N VAL A 215 6.40 15.40 3.37
CA VAL A 215 5.39 15.39 4.45
C VAL A 215 6.06 15.54 5.82
N LYS A 216 7.19 14.87 6.07
CA LYS A 216 7.97 15.06 7.30
C LYS A 216 8.41 16.52 7.48
N TYR A 217 8.91 17.14 6.40
CA TYR A 217 9.30 18.55 6.40
C TYR A 217 8.10 19.44 6.74
N TYR A 218 6.96 19.24 6.07
CA TYR A 218 5.75 20.01 6.32
C TYR A 218 5.28 19.90 7.78
N ASN A 219 5.22 18.67 8.31
CA ASN A 219 4.87 18.41 9.71
C ASN A 219 5.81 19.11 10.70
N SER A 220 7.09 19.28 10.36
CA SER A 220 8.10 19.82 11.28
C SER A 220 8.30 21.33 11.16
N ASN A 221 7.96 21.93 10.01
CA ASN A 221 8.30 23.32 9.70
C ASN A 221 7.09 24.20 9.37
N CYS A 222 5.89 23.62 9.22
CA CYS A 222 4.71 24.34 8.76
C CYS A 222 3.45 24.11 9.62
N LEU A 223 3.40 23.06 10.44
CA LEU A 223 2.29 22.71 11.33
C LEU A 223 2.67 22.79 12.81
#